data_AF-A0A9D9BFJ3-F1
#
_entry.id   AF-A0A9D9BFJ3-F1
#
_cell.length_a   1.000
_cell.length_b   1.000
_cell.length_c   1.000
_cell.angle_alpha   90.00
_cell.angle_beta   90.00
_cell.angle_gamma   90.00
#
_symmetry.space_group_name_H-M   'P 1'
#
loop_
_entity.id
_entity.type
_entity.pdbx_description
1 polymer ?
#
loop_
_entity_poly.entity_id
_entity_poly.type
_entity_poly.pdbx_seq_one_letter_code
_entity_poly.pdbx_strand_id
1 'polypeptide(L)'
;MDNQTQSFLELSAKNDLVQLVADKRAAWLWSADGARILWANGAGASFFSVQSLPELAGLKSLERSPARQHIARIATSGQPDKFSIERLRFYRGLRVMLLTCQCKRLELENGETAALIVCGDKGLSSTKEPMEAFARLVQYTETTAFLLNGDYVQQRVGELDGVPEQLDLPGCQNVLFGPLEFEGRFHDGARLRIPAA
;
A
#
# COMPACT_ATOMS: atom_id res chain seq x y z
N MET A 1 18.30 -0.37 -2.01
CA MET A 1 16.85 -0.23 -2.29
C MET A 1 16.58 1.14 -2.89
N ASP A 2 15.66 1.28 -3.86
CA ASP A 2 15.35 2.59 -4.45
C ASP A 2 14.41 3.44 -3.57
N ASN A 3 14.39 4.75 -3.80
CA ASN A 3 13.64 5.71 -3.00
C ASN A 3 12.11 5.51 -3.08
N GLN A 4 11.60 5.06 -4.24
CA GLN A 4 10.17 4.85 -4.41
C GLN A 4 9.69 3.67 -3.55
N THR A 5 10.42 2.55 -3.59
CA THR A 5 10.14 1.37 -2.77
C THR A 5 10.24 1.70 -1.29
N GLN A 6 11.27 2.46 -0.89
CA GLN A 6 11.44 2.90 0.50
C GLN A 6 10.24 3.74 0.98
N SER A 7 9.88 4.82 0.27
CA SER A 7 8.73 5.66 0.64
C SER A 7 7.41 4.88 0.69
N PHE A 8 7.22 3.90 -0.21
CA PHE A 8 6.04 3.04 -0.17
C PHE A 8 5.98 2.17 1.09
N LEU A 9 7.12 1.61 1.52
CA LEU A 9 7.22 0.81 2.75
C LEU A 9 7.08 1.67 4.02
N GLU A 10 7.61 2.89 4.02
CA GLU A 10 7.40 3.88 5.09
C GLU A 10 5.91 4.20 5.26
N LEU A 11 5.21 4.49 4.16
CA LEU A 11 3.75 4.69 4.18
C LEU A 11 3.03 3.44 4.71
N SER A 12 3.42 2.26 4.26
CA SER A 12 2.83 0.98 4.70
C SER A 12 2.93 0.77 6.21
N ALA A 13 3.92 1.38 6.86
CA ALA A 13 4.16 1.29 8.29
C ALA A 13 3.31 2.26 9.13
N LYS A 14 2.67 3.27 8.52
CA LYS A 14 1.77 4.19 9.24
C LYS A 14 0.60 3.42 9.85
N ASN A 15 0.21 3.80 11.08
CA ASN A 15 -0.86 3.15 11.84
C ASN A 15 -2.17 3.01 11.06
N ASP A 16 -2.54 4.01 10.26
CA ASP A 16 -3.75 3.98 9.43
C ASP A 16 -3.67 3.02 8.23
N LEU A 17 -2.47 2.69 7.75
CA LEU A 17 -2.26 1.88 6.53
C LEU A 17 -1.82 0.46 6.83
N VAL A 18 -1.06 0.23 7.91
CA VAL A 18 -0.48 -1.08 8.23
C VAL A 18 -1.54 -2.17 8.38
N GLN A 19 -2.69 -1.82 8.95
CA GLN A 19 -3.86 -2.70 9.08
C GLN A 19 -4.49 -3.05 7.73
N LEU A 20 -4.35 -2.18 6.73
CA LEU A 20 -4.94 -2.32 5.40
C LEU A 20 -4.06 -3.15 4.45
N VAL A 21 -2.81 -3.43 4.81
CA VAL A 21 -1.90 -4.28 4.03
C VAL A 21 -2.51 -5.68 3.81
N ALA A 22 -3.09 -6.26 4.87
CA ALA A 22 -3.73 -7.57 4.82
C ALA A 22 -5.26 -7.51 4.57
N ASP A 23 -5.83 -6.35 4.26
CA ASP A 23 -7.27 -6.20 4.02
C ASP A 23 -7.65 -6.66 2.59
N LYS A 24 -8.80 -7.34 2.46
CA LYS A 24 -9.35 -7.79 1.18
C LYS A 24 -10.04 -6.67 0.40
N ARG A 25 -10.44 -5.59 1.08
CA ARG A 25 -11.03 -4.40 0.46
C ARG A 25 -9.93 -3.61 -0.25
N ALA A 26 -10.27 -3.04 -1.41
CA ALA A 26 -9.37 -2.13 -2.08
C ALA A 26 -9.15 -0.87 -1.23
N ALA A 27 -7.89 -0.54 -0.95
CA ALA A 27 -7.50 0.66 -0.22
C ALA A 27 -6.40 1.42 -0.97
N TRP A 28 -6.48 2.74 -0.92
CA TRP A 28 -5.54 3.65 -1.56
C TRP A 28 -5.28 4.88 -0.70
N LEU A 29 -4.05 5.36 -0.70
CA LEU A 29 -3.69 6.69 -0.24
C LEU A 29 -3.43 7.57 -1.47
N TRP A 30 -4.19 8.65 -1.60
CA TRP A 30 -4.09 9.59 -2.72
C TRP A 30 -3.37 10.88 -2.32
N SER A 31 -2.66 11.47 -3.28
CA SER A 31 -2.03 12.79 -3.12
C SER A 31 -3.06 13.89 -2.83
N ALA A 32 -2.60 15.00 -2.24
CA ALA A 32 -3.44 16.16 -1.89
C ALA A 32 -4.29 16.69 -3.06
N ASP A 33 -3.77 16.63 -4.28
CA ASP A 33 -4.45 17.10 -5.50
C ASP A 33 -5.34 16.03 -6.16
N GLY A 34 -5.42 14.83 -5.56
CA GLY A 34 -6.19 13.68 -6.02
C GLY A 34 -5.71 13.10 -7.35
N ALA A 35 -4.52 13.45 -7.83
CA ALA A 35 -4.04 13.07 -9.16
C ALA A 35 -3.17 11.81 -9.15
N ARG A 36 -2.62 11.40 -7.99
CA ARG A 36 -1.72 10.25 -7.87
C ARG A 36 -2.11 9.35 -6.70
N ILE A 37 -1.82 8.07 -6.83
CA ILE A 37 -1.84 7.12 -5.72
C ILE A 37 -0.43 7.03 -5.16
N LEU A 38 -0.28 7.38 -3.88
CA LEU A 38 0.98 7.32 -3.13
C LEU A 38 1.21 5.92 -2.55
N TRP A 39 0.13 5.23 -2.19
CA TRP A 39 0.16 3.88 -1.63
C TRP A 39 -1.13 3.13 -1.97
N ALA A 40 -1.05 1.81 -2.12
CA ALA A 40 -2.20 0.93 -2.26
C ALA A 40 -1.91 -0.43 -1.64
N ASN A 41 -2.94 -1.10 -1.11
CA ASN A 41 -2.82 -2.52 -0.81
C ASN A 41 -2.93 -3.38 -2.09
N GLY A 42 -2.72 -4.69 -1.97
CA GLY A 42 -2.76 -5.60 -3.12
C GLY A 42 -4.11 -5.60 -3.85
N ALA A 43 -5.23 -5.45 -3.12
CA ALA A 43 -6.57 -5.31 -3.70
C ALA A 43 -6.74 -3.98 -4.46
N GLY A 44 -6.22 -2.88 -3.90
CA GLY A 44 -6.23 -1.56 -4.51
C GLY A 44 -5.41 -1.49 -5.79
N ALA A 45 -4.22 -2.09 -5.82
CA ALA A 45 -3.42 -2.21 -7.04
C ALA A 45 -4.15 -3.04 -8.10
N SER A 46 -4.70 -4.20 -7.70
CA SER A 46 -5.47 -5.07 -8.60
C SER A 46 -6.70 -4.37 -9.21
N PHE A 47 -7.36 -3.46 -8.49
CA PHE A 47 -8.48 -2.68 -9.02
C PHE A 47 -8.11 -1.88 -10.27
N PHE A 48 -6.91 -1.28 -10.27
CA PHE A 48 -6.35 -0.53 -11.41
C PHE A 48 -5.53 -1.41 -12.36
N SER A 49 -5.56 -2.73 -12.20
CA SER A 49 -4.75 -3.69 -12.99
C SER A 49 -3.24 -3.44 -12.93
N VAL A 50 -2.77 -2.91 -11.80
CA VAL A 50 -1.35 -2.66 -11.51
C VAL A 50 -0.74 -3.88 -10.83
N GLN A 51 0.49 -4.22 -11.23
CA GLN A 51 1.22 -5.38 -10.73
C GLN A 51 2.53 -5.02 -10.03
N SER A 52 3.02 -3.78 -10.14
CA SER A 52 4.28 -3.34 -9.53
C SER A 52 4.22 -1.90 -9.04
N LEU A 53 5.14 -1.50 -8.15
CA LEU A 53 5.25 -0.12 -7.68
C LEU A 53 5.51 0.90 -8.81
N PRO A 54 6.40 0.64 -9.79
CA PRO A 54 6.59 1.56 -10.91
C PRO A 54 5.32 1.77 -11.74
N GLU A 55 4.53 0.71 -11.97
CA GLU A 55 3.23 0.82 -12.63
C GLU A 55 2.24 1.66 -11.80
N LEU A 56 2.23 1.50 -10.48
CA LEU A 56 1.37 2.28 -9.57
C LEU A 56 1.67 3.78 -9.67
N ALA A 57 2.94 4.17 -9.58
CA ALA A 57 3.36 5.56 -9.73
C ALA A 57 3.16 6.09 -11.15
N GLY A 58 3.17 5.19 -12.15
CA GLY A 58 2.97 5.50 -13.56
C GLY A 58 1.51 5.73 -14.00
N LEU A 59 0.53 5.65 -13.10
CA LEU A 59 -0.90 5.80 -13.42
C LEU A 59 -1.33 7.24 -13.80
N LYS A 60 -0.89 7.73 -14.97
CA LYS A 60 -1.17 9.09 -15.46
C LYS A 60 -2.65 9.36 -15.78
N SER A 61 -3.46 8.33 -16.01
CA SER A 61 -4.89 8.48 -16.30
C SER A 61 -5.68 9.08 -15.13
N LEU A 62 -5.15 8.99 -13.92
CA LEU A 62 -5.76 9.48 -12.69
C LEU A 62 -5.89 11.01 -12.64
N GLU A 63 -5.05 11.74 -13.37
CA GLU A 63 -5.16 13.20 -13.52
C GLU A 63 -6.51 13.63 -14.11
N ARG A 64 -7.13 12.74 -14.89
CA ARG A 64 -8.45 12.90 -15.53
C ARG A 64 -9.56 12.13 -14.80
N SER A 65 -9.28 11.62 -13.60
CA SER A 65 -10.27 10.89 -12.79
C SER A 65 -11.47 11.80 -12.43
N PRO A 66 -12.72 11.33 -12.60
CA PRO A 66 -13.89 12.11 -12.21
C PRO A 66 -13.98 12.29 -10.68
N ALA A 67 -13.31 11.46 -9.89
CA ALA A 67 -13.22 11.64 -8.45
C ALA A 67 -12.13 12.64 -8.03
N ARG A 68 -11.23 13.09 -8.92
CA ARG A 68 -10.05 13.88 -8.55
C ARG A 68 -10.37 15.07 -7.64
N GLN A 69 -11.30 15.93 -8.04
CA GLN A 69 -11.70 17.10 -7.25
C GLN A 69 -12.33 16.71 -5.90
N HIS A 70 -13.05 15.58 -5.84
CA HIS A 70 -13.62 15.07 -4.60
C HIS A 70 -12.50 14.57 -3.68
N ILE A 71 -11.58 13.76 -4.20
CA ILE A 71 -10.42 13.24 -3.47
C ILE A 71 -9.56 14.38 -2.93
N ALA A 72 -9.30 15.42 -3.74
CA ALA A 72 -8.56 16.60 -3.30
C ALA A 72 -9.26 17.33 -2.14
N ARG A 73 -10.59 17.43 -2.17
CA ARG A 73 -11.38 17.98 -1.05
C ARG A 73 -11.25 17.12 0.20
N ILE A 74 -11.28 15.80 0.08
CA ILE A 74 -11.08 14.88 1.21
C ILE A 74 -9.69 15.07 1.80
N ALA A 75 -8.65 15.15 0.97
CA ALA A 75 -7.27 15.35 1.41
C ALA A 75 -7.06 16.71 2.09
N THR A 76 -7.72 17.77 1.63
CA THR A 76 -7.51 19.12 2.18
C THR A 76 -8.40 19.42 3.38
N SER A 77 -9.67 19.04 3.33
CA SER A 77 -10.71 19.46 4.30
C SER A 77 -11.38 18.31 5.07
N GLY A 78 -11.01 17.06 4.78
CA GLY A 78 -11.53 15.90 5.50
C GLY A 78 -11.12 15.87 6.97
N GLN A 79 -11.87 15.13 7.77
CA GLN A 79 -11.55 14.96 9.20
C GLN A 79 -10.31 14.07 9.36
N PRO A 80 -9.32 14.49 10.17
CA PRO A 80 -8.07 13.74 10.36
C PRO A 80 -8.22 12.53 11.29
N ASP A 81 -9.26 12.49 12.14
CA ASP A 81 -9.39 11.47 13.19
C ASP A 81 -10.54 10.50 12.94
N LYS A 82 -11.33 10.72 11.87
CA LYS A 82 -12.55 9.96 11.62
C LYS A 82 -12.78 9.70 10.14
N PHE A 83 -13.26 8.50 9.84
CA PHE A 83 -13.74 8.17 8.51
C PHE A 83 -15.11 8.80 8.22
N SER A 84 -15.25 9.46 7.08
CA SER A 84 -16.54 9.78 6.45
C SER A 84 -16.92 8.70 5.44
N ILE A 85 -18.21 8.63 5.08
CA ILE A 85 -18.68 7.78 3.98
C ILE A 85 -18.97 8.67 2.78
N GLU A 86 -18.28 8.41 1.67
CA GLU A 86 -18.40 9.17 0.43
C GLU A 86 -18.75 8.24 -0.75
N ARG A 87 -19.39 8.80 -1.79
CA ARG A 87 -19.61 8.10 -3.06
C ARG A 87 -18.68 8.66 -4.13
N LEU A 88 -17.72 7.85 -4.57
CA LEU A 88 -16.65 8.26 -5.48
C LEU A 88 -16.75 7.55 -6.82
N ARG A 89 -16.46 8.26 -7.91
CA ARG A 89 -16.45 7.70 -9.26
C ARG A 89 -15.03 7.34 -9.68
N PHE A 90 -14.80 6.07 -9.99
CA PHE A 90 -13.51 5.58 -10.50
C PHE A 90 -13.66 5.02 -11.89
N TYR A 91 -12.61 5.17 -12.71
CA TYR A 91 -12.49 4.39 -13.93
C TYR A 91 -11.91 3.00 -13.61
N ARG A 92 -12.49 1.97 -14.23
CA ARG A 92 -11.92 0.62 -14.29
C ARG A 92 -11.95 0.16 -15.74
N GLY A 93 -10.79 0.24 -16.40
CA GLY A 93 -10.73 0.19 -17.86
C GLY A 93 -11.58 1.32 -18.45
N LEU A 94 -12.54 0.96 -19.29
CA LEU A 94 -13.46 1.91 -19.94
C LEU A 94 -14.76 2.18 -19.14
N ARG A 95 -14.95 1.52 -17.99
CA ARG A 95 -16.18 1.66 -17.19
C ARG A 95 -16.01 2.69 -16.09
N VAL A 96 -17.05 3.51 -15.87
CA VAL A 96 -17.18 4.34 -14.66
C VAL A 96 -17.90 3.53 -13.60
N MET A 97 -17.25 3.36 -12.45
CA MET A 97 -17.81 2.70 -11.27
C MET A 97 -18.09 3.75 -10.20
N LEU A 98 -19.27 3.69 -9.58
CA LEU A 98 -19.62 4.53 -8.43
C LEU A 98 -19.51 3.70 -7.16
N LEU A 99 -18.47 3.95 -6.38
CA LEU A 99 -18.13 3.16 -5.19
C LEU A 99 -18.57 3.88 -3.92
N THR A 100 -19.01 3.11 -2.93
CA THR A 100 -19.16 3.61 -1.56
C THR A 100 -17.82 3.43 -0.85
N CYS A 101 -17.26 4.51 -0.32
CA CYS A 101 -15.93 4.53 0.26
C CYS A 101 -15.94 5.08 1.69
N GLN A 102 -15.11 4.50 2.55
CA GLN A 102 -14.67 5.14 3.78
C GLN A 102 -13.50 6.05 3.43
N CYS A 103 -13.58 7.32 3.82
CA CYS A 103 -12.61 8.35 3.46
C CYS A 103 -12.08 9.04 4.71
N LYS A 104 -10.77 9.26 4.79
CA LYS A 104 -10.12 9.93 5.92
C LYS A 104 -8.98 10.81 5.40
N ARG A 105 -8.82 12.00 5.97
CA ARG A 105 -7.64 12.84 5.70
C ARG A 105 -6.46 12.31 6.51
N LEU A 106 -5.30 12.16 5.89
CA LEU A 106 -4.05 11.87 6.59
C LEU A 106 -3.06 13.01 6.43
N GLU A 107 -2.25 13.22 7.46
CA GLU A 107 -1.04 14.05 7.40
C GLU A 107 0.18 13.14 7.22
N LEU A 108 1.04 13.52 6.28
CA LEU A 108 2.28 12.83 5.95
C LEU A 108 3.44 13.43 6.75
N GLU A 109 4.54 12.69 6.89
CA GLU A 109 5.69 13.13 7.69
C GLU A 109 6.37 14.39 7.14
N ASN A 110 6.24 14.63 5.83
CA ASN A 110 6.71 15.84 5.16
C ASN A 110 5.77 17.06 5.34
N GLY A 111 4.68 16.93 6.11
CA GLY A 111 3.67 17.96 6.31
C GLY A 111 2.62 18.08 5.20
N GLU A 112 2.73 17.28 4.13
CA GLU A 112 1.69 17.23 3.11
C GLU A 112 0.45 16.48 3.62
N THR A 113 -0.69 16.72 2.95
CA THR A 113 -1.94 16.01 3.24
C THR A 113 -2.26 14.98 2.16
N ALA A 114 -3.00 13.96 2.53
CA ALA A 114 -3.40 12.88 1.65
C ALA A 114 -4.82 12.41 1.98
N ALA A 115 -5.47 11.73 1.03
CA ALA A 115 -6.78 11.11 1.22
C ALA A 115 -6.63 9.59 1.28
N LEU A 116 -6.88 9.01 2.45
CA LEU A 116 -7.06 7.57 2.60
C LEU A 116 -8.48 7.21 2.16
N ILE A 117 -8.59 6.26 1.25
CA ILE A 117 -9.86 5.78 0.67
C ILE A 117 -9.88 4.27 0.76
N VAL A 118 -10.91 3.72 1.41
CA VAL A 118 -11.15 2.28 1.54
C VAL A 118 -12.51 1.95 0.92
N CYS A 119 -12.54 1.04 -0.04
CA CYS A 119 -13.78 0.62 -0.70
C CYS A 119 -14.65 -0.21 0.26
N GLY A 120 -15.91 0.21 0.44
CA GLY A 120 -16.90 -0.48 1.27
C GLY A 120 -17.80 -1.45 0.51
N ASP A 121 -17.72 -1.49 -0.83
CA ASP A 121 -18.58 -2.33 -1.66
C ASP A 121 -18.12 -3.79 -1.61
N LYS A 122 -18.85 -4.63 -0.87
CA LYS A 122 -18.50 -6.05 -0.63
C LYS A 122 -18.23 -6.85 -1.90
N GLY A 123 -18.98 -6.59 -2.98
CA GLY A 123 -18.81 -7.27 -4.27
C GLY A 123 -17.50 -6.97 -5.00
N LEU A 124 -16.69 -6.04 -4.49
CA LEU A 124 -15.36 -5.69 -5.02
C LEU A 124 -14.21 -6.12 -4.10
N SER A 125 -14.51 -6.83 -3.01
CA SER A 125 -13.47 -7.40 -2.17
C SER A 125 -12.68 -8.45 -2.96
N SER A 126 -11.36 -8.41 -2.84
CA SER A 126 -10.45 -9.34 -3.51
C SER A 126 -10.63 -10.75 -2.97
N THR A 127 -10.58 -11.73 -3.88
CA THR A 127 -10.51 -13.17 -3.53
C THR A 127 -9.07 -13.67 -3.40
N LYS A 128 -8.07 -12.88 -3.81
CA LYS A 128 -6.65 -13.22 -3.65
C LYS A 128 -6.23 -13.11 -2.19
N GLU A 129 -5.22 -13.89 -1.79
CA GLU A 129 -4.58 -13.73 -0.48
C GLU A 129 -3.92 -12.34 -0.37
N PRO A 130 -4.35 -11.47 0.56
CA PRO A 130 -3.93 -10.06 0.60
C PRO A 130 -2.42 -9.87 0.79
N MET A 131 -1.82 -10.63 1.71
CA MET A 131 -0.38 -10.52 1.99
C MET A 131 0.45 -10.97 0.79
N GLU A 132 0.05 -12.03 0.10
CA GLU A 132 0.70 -12.46 -1.14
C GLU A 132 0.56 -11.40 -2.24
N ALA A 133 -0.63 -10.83 -2.42
CA ALA A 133 -0.87 -9.79 -3.41
C ALA A 133 -0.02 -8.54 -3.13
N PHE A 134 0.16 -8.17 -1.86
CA PHE A 134 1.03 -7.08 -1.46
C PHE A 134 2.52 -7.41 -1.68
N ALA A 135 2.97 -8.61 -1.31
CA ALA A 135 4.33 -9.06 -1.56
C ALA A 135 4.67 -9.04 -3.06
N ARG A 136 3.75 -9.50 -3.92
CA ARG A 136 3.88 -9.42 -5.38
C ARG A 136 3.95 -8.00 -5.91
N LEU A 137 3.20 -7.06 -5.30
CA LEU A 137 3.22 -5.65 -5.70
C LEU A 137 4.58 -4.99 -5.42
N VAL A 138 5.20 -5.32 -4.28
CA VAL A 138 6.53 -4.81 -3.88
C VAL A 138 7.67 -5.53 -4.62
N GLN A 139 7.45 -6.79 -5.02
CA GLN A 139 8.40 -7.55 -5.82
C GLN A 139 8.55 -6.94 -7.22
N TYR A 140 9.70 -6.32 -7.49
CA TYR A 140 10.05 -5.79 -8.82
C TYR A 140 11.54 -5.97 -9.10
N THR A 141 11.84 -6.48 -10.31
CA THR A 141 13.16 -6.79 -10.92
C THR A 141 14.15 -7.56 -10.05
N GLU A 142 14.68 -6.94 -8.99
CA GLU A 142 15.74 -7.45 -8.12
C GLU A 142 15.32 -7.50 -6.64
N THR A 143 14.07 -7.14 -6.35
CA THR A 143 13.51 -7.23 -5.00
C THR A 143 12.95 -8.63 -4.78
N THR A 144 13.22 -9.21 -3.61
CA THR A 144 12.55 -10.42 -3.13
C THR A 144 11.80 -10.10 -1.85
N ALA A 145 10.52 -10.48 -1.80
CA ALA A 145 9.67 -10.32 -0.63
C ALA A 145 9.50 -11.66 0.08
N PHE A 146 9.74 -11.67 1.39
CA PHE A 146 9.55 -12.84 2.25
C PHE A 146 8.36 -12.58 3.18
N LEU A 147 7.37 -13.47 3.16
CA LEU A 147 6.29 -13.48 4.13
C LEU A 147 6.67 -14.42 5.27
N LEU A 148 6.81 -13.83 6.46
CA LEU A 148 7.23 -14.51 7.67
C LEU A 148 6.04 -14.70 8.62
N ASN A 149 5.93 -15.87 9.23
CA ASN A 149 5.09 -16.09 10.41
C ASN A 149 5.99 -16.50 11.58
N GLY A 150 6.23 -15.55 12.49
CA GLY A 150 7.31 -15.66 13.45
C GLY A 150 8.65 -15.79 12.72
N ASP A 151 9.36 -16.88 12.99
CA ASP A 151 10.70 -17.15 12.43
C ASP A 151 10.65 -17.97 11.13
N TYR A 152 9.46 -18.38 10.69
CA TYR A 152 9.29 -19.26 9.54
C TYR A 152 8.89 -18.48 8.28
N VAL A 153 9.62 -18.69 7.19
CA VAL A 153 9.23 -18.23 5.85
C VAL A 153 8.03 -19.06 5.38
N GLN A 154 6.85 -18.44 5.35
CA GLN A 154 5.65 -19.05 4.79
C GLN A 154 5.64 -18.99 3.27
N GLN A 155 6.12 -17.87 2.72
CA GLN A 155 6.14 -17.66 1.28
C GLN A 155 7.30 -16.75 0.88
N ARG A 156 7.85 -17.04 -0.29
CA ARG A 156 8.79 -16.18 -0.99
C ARG A 156 8.18 -15.73 -2.31
N VAL A 157 8.40 -14.46 -2.65
CA VAL A 157 8.12 -13.90 -3.97
C VAL A 157 9.39 -13.22 -4.48
N GLY A 158 10.05 -13.82 -5.48
CA GLY A 158 11.32 -13.34 -6.04
C GLY A 158 12.40 -14.44 -6.07
N GLU A 159 13.61 -14.04 -6.45
CA GLU A 159 14.72 -14.94 -6.79
C GLU A 159 15.67 -15.23 -5.61
N LEU A 160 15.72 -14.38 -4.57
CA LEU A 160 16.67 -14.56 -3.47
C LEU A 160 16.28 -15.78 -2.60
N ASP A 161 17.16 -16.77 -2.52
CA ASP A 161 16.97 -17.95 -1.67
C ASP A 161 17.39 -17.68 -0.21
N GLY A 162 17.02 -18.60 0.70
CA GLY A 162 17.39 -18.56 2.11
C GLY A 162 16.31 -18.03 3.04
N VAL A 163 16.68 -17.88 4.32
CA VAL A 163 15.85 -17.30 5.39
C VAL A 163 16.53 -16.02 5.86
N PRO A 164 15.85 -14.86 5.84
CA PRO A 164 16.44 -13.64 6.36
C PRO A 164 16.75 -13.79 7.85
N GLU A 165 17.95 -13.40 8.26
CA GLU A 165 18.17 -13.17 9.70
C GLU A 165 17.21 -12.08 10.19
N GLN A 166 16.60 -12.31 11.34
CA GLN A 166 15.61 -11.39 11.86
C GLN A 166 16.26 -10.09 12.33
N LEU A 167 15.85 -8.98 11.71
CA LEU A 167 16.04 -7.67 12.31
C LEU A 167 15.05 -7.48 13.45
N ASP A 168 15.52 -7.47 14.68
CA ASP A 168 14.69 -7.10 15.83
C ASP A 168 14.11 -5.69 15.62
N LEU A 169 12.80 -5.63 15.38
CA LEU A 169 12.08 -4.36 15.24
C LEU A 169 12.02 -3.70 16.61
N PRO A 170 12.63 -2.52 16.80
CA PRO A 170 12.57 -1.80 18.06
C PRO A 170 11.12 -1.53 18.44
N GLY A 171 10.69 -1.96 19.62
CA GLY A 171 9.35 -1.88 20.21
C GLY A 171 8.21 -1.37 19.31
N CYS A 172 8.11 -0.05 19.17
CA CYS A 172 6.99 0.65 18.54
C CYS A 172 7.09 0.83 17.01
N GLN A 173 8.16 0.37 16.36
CA GLN A 173 8.33 0.54 14.91
C GLN A 173 7.61 -0.57 14.15
N ASN A 174 6.83 -0.18 13.14
CA ASN A 174 6.23 -1.11 12.19
C ASN A 174 7.17 -1.42 11.03
N VAL A 175 8.20 -0.61 10.79
CA VAL A 175 9.21 -0.86 9.75
C VAL A 175 10.60 -0.57 10.26
N LEU A 176 11.57 -1.39 9.85
CA LEU A 176 12.99 -1.16 10.07
C LEU A 176 13.70 -1.32 8.73
N PHE A 177 14.47 -0.30 8.34
CA PHE A 177 15.31 -0.29 7.15
C PHE A 177 16.75 -0.60 7.54
N GLY A 178 17.44 -1.41 6.74
CA GLY A 178 18.84 -1.72 7.00
C GLY A 178 19.35 -2.91 6.19
N PRO A 179 20.64 -3.24 6.38
CA PRO A 179 21.21 -4.43 5.77
C PRO A 179 20.58 -5.69 6.39
N LEU A 180 20.14 -6.60 5.53
CA LEU A 180 19.66 -7.93 5.87
C LEU A 180 20.71 -8.96 5.46
N GLU A 181 21.06 -9.87 6.36
CA GLU A 181 21.97 -10.96 6.06
C GLU A 181 21.20 -12.17 5.49
N PHE A 182 21.70 -12.70 4.39
CA PHE A 182 21.25 -13.92 3.74
C PHE A 182 22.47 -14.76 3.36
N GLU A 183 22.61 -15.95 3.96
CA GLU A 183 23.69 -16.91 3.67
C GLU A 183 25.10 -16.26 3.68
N GLY A 184 25.37 -15.37 4.64
CA GLY A 184 26.66 -14.67 4.77
C GLY A 184 26.85 -13.46 3.84
N ARG A 185 25.79 -13.01 3.15
CA ARG A 185 25.80 -11.80 2.30
C ARG A 185 24.81 -10.77 2.81
N PHE A 186 25.20 -9.49 2.75
CA PHE A 186 24.32 -8.38 3.13
C PHE A 186 23.58 -7.83 1.91
N HIS A 187 22.28 -7.59 2.10
CA HIS A 187 21.37 -7.02 1.12
C HIS A 187 20.65 -5.82 1.71
N ASP A 188 20.48 -4.73 0.96
CA ASP A 188 19.60 -3.65 1.38
C ASP A 188 18.15 -4.15 1.49
N GLY A 189 17.50 -3.92 2.62
CA GLY A 189 16.11 -4.32 2.76
C GLY A 189 15.36 -3.60 3.86
N ALA A 190 14.16 -4.10 4.12
CA ALA A 190 13.30 -3.61 5.18
C ALA A 190 12.48 -4.76 5.78
N ARG A 191 12.23 -4.69 7.08
CA ARG A 191 11.28 -5.56 7.79
C ARG A 191 10.02 -4.77 8.10
N LEU A 192 8.88 -5.11 7.50
CA LEU A 192 7.56 -4.54 7.81
C LEU A 192 6.77 -5.51 8.69
N ARG A 193 6.36 -5.07 9.88
CA ARG A 193 5.44 -5.79 10.76
C ARG A 193 4.01 -5.43 10.40
N ILE A 194 3.27 -6.46 9.99
CA ILE A 194 1.84 -6.36 9.70
C ILE A 194 1.10 -6.93 10.92
N PRO A 195 0.16 -6.17 11.53
CA PRO A 195 -0.63 -6.66 12.64
C PRO A 195 -1.53 -7.82 12.20
N ALA A 196 -1.83 -8.73 13.13
CA ALA A 196 -2.84 -9.76 12.90
C ALA A 196 -4.21 -9.09 12.68
N ALA A 197 -4.94 -9.58 11.67
CA ALA A 197 -6.29 -9.13 11.33
C ALA A 197 -7.33 -9.57 12.38
#